data_AF-A0A6G3SVL5-F1
#
_entry.id   AF-A0A6G3SVL5-F1
#
_cell.length_a   1.000
_cell.length_b   1.000
_cell.length_c   1.000
_cell.angle_alpha   90.00
_cell.angle_beta   90.00
_cell.angle_gamma   90.00
#
_symmetry.space_group_name_H-M   'P 1'
#
loop_
_entity.id
_entity.type
_entity.pdbx_description
1 polymer ?
#
loop_
_entity_poly.entity_id
_entity_poly.type
_entity_poly.pdbx_seq_one_letter_code
_entity_poly.pdbx_strand_id
1 'polypeptide(L)'
;ATAAAVAVAARAGDPVAIASYERAAQALAAGIAATATLADLDIAVVGGGVAGAGDVLFAPLRRSLRDYATLSYLRRLTVAPAVMGTDAGLVGAAAAAIALR
;
A
#
# COMPACT_ATOMS: atom_id res chain seq x y z
N ALA A 1 11.54 16.01 -5.62
CA ALA A 1 12.22 14.80 -5.13
C ALA A 1 11.40 13.57 -5.54
N THR A 2 12.04 12.45 -5.86
CA THR A 2 11.33 11.18 -6.12
C THR A 2 10.91 10.53 -4.80
N ALA A 3 9.90 9.64 -4.83
CA ALA A 3 9.53 8.86 -3.65
C ALA A 3 10.75 8.11 -3.07
N ALA A 4 11.60 7.52 -3.93
CA ALA A 4 12.82 6.85 -3.51
C ALA A 4 13.77 7.80 -2.73
N ALA A 5 13.99 9.02 -3.21
CA ALA A 5 14.84 10.00 -2.54
C ALA A 5 14.27 10.41 -1.17
N VAL A 6 12.95 10.61 -1.08
CA VAL A 6 12.29 10.92 0.20
C VAL A 6 12.39 9.73 1.17
N ALA A 7 12.27 8.49 0.67
CA ALA A 7 12.41 7.29 1.51
C ALA A 7 13.82 7.15 2.08
N VAL A 8 14.85 7.50 1.29
CA VAL A 8 16.24 7.54 1.76
C VAL A 8 16.41 8.58 2.87
N ALA A 9 15.88 9.80 2.67
CA ALA A 9 15.93 10.85 3.70
C ALA A 9 15.20 10.44 4.99
N ALA A 10 14.02 9.82 4.87
CA ALA A 10 13.26 9.34 6.02
C ALA A 10 14.02 8.25 6.80
N ARG A 11 14.69 7.32 6.09
CA ARG A 11 15.57 6.32 6.73
C ARG A 11 16.79 6.95 7.42
N ALA A 12 17.26 8.08 6.92
CA ALA A 12 18.33 8.86 7.55
C ALA A 12 17.84 9.71 8.74
N GLY A 13 16.55 9.65 9.10
CA GLY A 13 15.99 10.37 10.23
C GLY A 13 15.52 11.79 9.92
N ASP A 14 15.41 12.17 8.64
CA ASP A 14 14.90 13.49 8.27
C ASP A 14 13.43 13.63 8.72
N PRO A 15 13.12 14.60 9.60
CA PRO A 15 11.79 14.72 10.19
C PRO A 15 10.73 15.14 9.15
N VAL A 16 11.10 15.90 8.12
CA VAL A 16 10.17 16.32 7.06
C VAL A 16 9.83 15.14 6.16
N ALA A 17 10.81 14.32 5.81
CA ALA A 17 10.62 13.13 5.01
C ALA A 17 9.76 12.08 5.75
N ILE A 18 10.02 11.87 7.04
CA ILE A 18 9.19 11.02 7.91
C ILE A 18 7.76 11.54 7.93
N ALA A 19 7.55 12.83 8.24
CA ALA A 19 6.23 13.44 8.27
C ALA A 19 5.49 13.40 6.93
N SER A 20 6.23 13.38 5.80
CA SER A 20 5.64 13.20 4.47
C SER A 20 5.07 11.80 4.29
N TYR A 21 5.81 10.76 4.70
CA TYR A 21 5.33 9.38 4.60
C TYR A 21 4.21 9.08 5.58
N GLU A 22 4.25 9.64 6.79
CA GLU A 22 3.16 9.54 7.77
C GLU A 22 1.85 10.07 7.20
N ARG A 23 1.86 11.27 6.61
CA ARG A 23 0.67 11.86 5.98
C ARG A 23 0.16 11.02 4.81
N ALA A 24 1.07 10.56 3.94
CA ALA A 24 0.71 9.72 2.81
C ALA A 24 0.09 8.39 3.25
N ALA A 25 0.68 7.75 4.26
CA ALA A 25 0.20 6.51 4.84
C ALA A 25 -1.17 6.66 5.50
N GLN A 26 -1.42 7.76 6.22
CA GLN A 26 -2.73 8.04 6.82
C GLN A 26 -3.82 8.23 5.76
N ALA A 27 -3.55 9.04 4.72
CA ALA A 27 -4.49 9.26 3.64
C ALA A 27 -4.79 7.95 2.87
N LEU A 28 -3.75 7.15 2.61
CA LEU A 28 -3.90 5.86 1.95
C LEU A 28 -4.69 4.85 2.80
N ALA A 29 -4.45 4.82 4.12
CA ALA A 29 -5.21 3.98 5.05
C ALA A 29 -6.71 4.32 5.04
N ALA A 30 -7.05 5.62 5.06
CA ALA A 30 -8.44 6.07 5.01
C ALA A 30 -9.11 5.64 3.69
N GLY A 31 -8.43 5.82 2.56
CA GLY A 31 -8.93 5.37 1.25
C GLY A 31 -9.14 3.86 1.18
N ILE A 32 -8.15 3.08 1.61
CA ILE A 32 -8.22 1.62 1.63
C ILE A 32 -9.38 1.15 2.52
N ALA A 33 -9.52 1.68 3.74
CA ALA A 33 -10.60 1.30 4.64
C ALA A 33 -11.98 1.64 4.06
N ALA A 34 -12.13 2.82 3.46
CA ALA A 34 -13.38 3.21 2.80
C ALA A 34 -13.72 2.27 1.62
N THR A 35 -12.76 1.94 0.77
CA THR A 35 -12.97 1.00 -0.33
C THR A 35 -13.30 -0.41 0.17
N ALA A 36 -12.57 -0.91 1.17
CA ALA A 36 -12.82 -2.23 1.74
C ALA A 36 -14.20 -2.30 2.43
N THR A 37 -14.67 -1.21 3.04
CA THR A 37 -16.02 -1.09 3.59
C THR A 37 -17.09 -1.28 2.51
N LEU A 38 -16.87 -0.70 1.33
CA LEU A 38 -17.85 -0.73 0.24
C LEU A 38 -17.81 -2.02 -0.57
N ALA A 39 -16.62 -2.61 -0.75
CA ALA A 39 -16.38 -3.72 -1.66
C ALA A 39 -16.09 -5.06 -0.96
N ASP A 40 -16.15 -5.10 0.38
CA ASP A 40 -15.86 -6.28 1.21
C ASP A 40 -14.51 -6.94 0.87
N LEU A 41 -13.43 -6.15 0.99
CA LEU A 41 -12.08 -6.59 0.63
C LEU A 41 -11.32 -7.15 1.83
N ASP A 42 -10.62 -8.27 1.61
CA ASP A 42 -9.68 -8.85 2.60
C ASP A 42 -8.23 -8.37 2.43
N ILE A 43 -7.85 -7.85 1.26
CA ILE A 43 -6.47 -7.42 0.98
C ILE A 43 -6.40 -6.21 0.03
N ALA A 44 -5.50 -5.29 0.34
CA ALA A 44 -5.08 -4.21 -0.55
C ALA A 44 -3.60 -4.37 -0.92
N VAL A 45 -3.31 -4.42 -2.23
CA VAL A 45 -1.93 -4.52 -2.74
C VAL A 45 -1.46 -3.17 -3.24
N VAL A 46 -0.37 -2.66 -2.70
CA VAL A 46 0.22 -1.37 -3.08
C VAL A 46 1.41 -1.59 -4.00
N GLY A 47 1.29 -1.13 -5.24
CA GLY A 47 2.33 -1.23 -6.27
C GLY A 47 3.00 0.11 -6.62
N GLY A 48 3.80 0.08 -7.69
CA GLY A 48 4.52 1.24 -8.21
C GLY A 48 5.77 1.61 -7.40
N GLY A 49 6.50 2.63 -7.87
CA GLY A 49 7.80 3.02 -7.28
C GLY A 49 7.74 3.47 -5.82
N VAL A 50 6.56 3.89 -5.33
CA VAL A 50 6.37 4.28 -3.93
C VAL A 50 6.36 3.07 -2.98
N ALA A 51 5.90 1.89 -3.44
CA ALA A 51 5.93 0.67 -2.66
C ALA A 51 7.38 0.24 -2.33
N GLY A 52 8.36 0.66 -3.15
CA GLY A 52 9.79 0.48 -2.87
C GLY A 52 10.29 1.23 -1.63
N ALA A 53 9.49 2.09 -1.00
CA ALA A 53 9.82 2.71 0.27
C ALA A 53 9.90 1.70 1.43
N GLY A 54 9.31 0.51 1.28
CA GLY A 54 9.30 -0.52 2.33
C GLY A 54 8.61 -0.02 3.59
N ASP A 55 9.15 -0.38 4.76
CA ASP A 55 8.50 -0.04 6.05
C ASP A 55 8.39 1.46 6.33
N VAL A 56 9.15 2.31 5.63
CA VAL A 56 8.95 3.77 5.67
C VAL A 56 7.50 4.15 5.30
N LEU A 57 6.89 3.43 4.36
CA LEU A 57 5.48 3.58 4.00
C LEU A 57 4.60 2.57 4.74
N PHE A 58 4.98 1.29 4.74
CA PHE A 58 4.09 0.21 5.17
C PHE A 58 3.89 0.15 6.68
N ALA A 59 4.87 0.55 7.50
CA ALA A 59 4.69 0.60 8.95
C ALA A 59 3.63 1.64 9.38
N PRO A 60 3.74 2.93 9.00
CA PRO A 60 2.70 3.90 9.33
C PRO A 60 1.35 3.58 8.66
N LEU A 61 1.36 2.98 7.47
CA LEU A 61 0.13 2.58 6.78
C LEU A 61 -0.65 1.51 7.55
N ARG A 62 0.03 0.45 8.00
CA ARG A 62 -0.59 -0.61 8.82
C ARG A 62 -1.09 -0.06 10.15
N ARG A 63 -0.37 0.90 10.76
CA ARG A 63 -0.81 1.56 11.99
C ARG A 63 -2.11 2.33 11.73
N SER A 64 -2.12 3.26 10.78
CA SER A 64 -3.29 4.09 10.47
C SER A 64 -4.48 3.24 10.00
N LEU A 65 -4.24 2.15 9.28
CA LEU A 65 -5.32 1.28 8.83
C LEU A 65 -6.07 0.62 10.01
N ARG A 66 -5.36 0.25 11.08
CA ARG A 66 -6.02 -0.27 12.30
C ARG A 66 -6.95 0.76 12.94
N ASP A 67 -6.64 2.04 12.82
CA ASP A 67 -7.47 3.11 13.36
C ASP A 67 -8.75 3.33 12.53
N TYR A 68 -8.70 3.10 11.22
CA TYR A 68 -9.84 3.22 10.32
C TYR A 68 -10.68 1.93 10.19
N ALA A 69 -10.08 0.75 10.32
CA ALA A 69 -10.73 -0.55 10.19
C ALA A 69 -11.49 -0.97 11.47
N THR A 70 -12.45 -0.15 11.90
CA THR A 70 -13.19 -0.33 13.17
C THR A 70 -14.30 -1.38 13.07
N LEU A 71 -14.82 -1.63 11.86
CA LEU A 71 -15.85 -2.64 11.59
C LEU A 71 -15.27 -4.06 11.73
N SER A 72 -16.06 -4.96 12.31
CA SER A 72 -15.60 -6.32 12.65
C SER A 72 -15.10 -7.12 11.44
N TYR A 73 -15.75 -6.97 10.27
CA TYR A 73 -15.37 -7.66 9.04
C TYR A 73 -14.07 -7.10 8.43
N LEU A 74 -13.72 -5.85 8.70
CA LEU A 74 -12.47 -5.23 8.23
C LEU A 74 -11.25 -5.64 9.07
N ARG A 75 -11.41 -6.35 10.18
CA ARG A 75 -10.29 -6.75 11.05
C ARG A 75 -9.28 -7.67 10.37
N ARG A 76 -9.69 -8.37 9.30
CA ARG A 76 -8.83 -9.23 8.49
C ARG A 76 -8.19 -8.51 7.31
N LEU A 77 -8.54 -7.25 7.06
CA LEU A 77 -7.99 -6.47 5.96
C LEU A 77 -6.48 -6.34 6.12
N THR A 78 -5.76 -6.82 5.13
CA THR A 78 -4.29 -6.76 5.09
C THR A 78 -3.82 -5.81 3.99
N VAL A 79 -2.61 -5.27 4.16
CA VAL A 79 -1.94 -4.47 3.13
C VAL A 79 -0.58 -5.08 2.82
N ALA A 80 -0.32 -5.32 1.54
CA ALA A 80 0.90 -5.94 1.05
C ALA A 80 1.54 -5.15 -0.10
N PRO A 81 2.87 -5.19 -0.25
CA PRO A 81 3.52 -4.68 -1.45
C PRO A 81 3.24 -5.58 -2.66
N ALA A 82 3.13 -4.99 -3.85
CA ALA A 82 3.11 -5.75 -5.09
C ALA A 82 4.46 -6.44 -5.33
N VAL A 83 4.44 -7.76 -5.56
CA VAL A 83 5.66 -8.57 -5.75
C VAL A 83 6.07 -8.72 -7.21
N MET A 84 5.14 -8.52 -8.15
CA MET A 84 5.38 -8.73 -9.58
C MET A 84 6.01 -7.51 -10.29
N GLY A 85 6.19 -6.39 -9.59
CA GLY A 85 6.80 -5.18 -10.14
C GLY A 85 6.19 -4.74 -11.47
N THR A 86 7.04 -4.49 -12.46
CA THR A 86 6.66 -4.10 -13.84
C THR A 86 6.01 -5.24 -14.62
N ASP A 87 6.21 -6.49 -14.20
CA ASP A 87 5.74 -7.67 -14.93
C ASP A 87 4.28 -8.00 -14.62
N ALA A 88 3.67 -7.35 -13.62
CA ALA A 88 2.29 -7.59 -13.21
C ALA A 88 1.30 -7.54 -14.39
N GLY A 89 1.49 -6.58 -15.32
CA GLY A 89 0.65 -6.44 -16.50
C GLY A 89 0.81 -7.60 -17.49
N LEU A 90 2.05 -8.03 -17.75
CA LEU A 90 2.35 -9.14 -18.65
C LEU A 90 1.86 -10.47 -18.08
N VAL A 91 2.11 -10.72 -16.79
CA VAL A 91 1.64 -11.92 -16.08
C VAL A 91 0.11 -11.97 -16.08
N GLY A 92 -0.57 -10.84 -15.81
CA GLY A 92 -2.01 -10.75 -15.87
C GLY A 92 -2.58 -11.06 -17.25
N ALA A 93 -1.97 -10.52 -18.31
CA ALA A 93 -2.38 -10.79 -19.69
C ALA A 93 -2.20 -12.27 -20.07
N ALA A 94 -1.09 -12.90 -19.68
CA ALA A 94 -0.85 -14.31 -19.91
C ALA A 94 -1.87 -15.18 -19.15
N ALA A 95 -2.14 -14.88 -17.88
CA ALA A 95 -3.13 -15.60 -17.07
C ALA A 95 -4.54 -15.50 -17.68
N ALA A 96 -4.94 -14.31 -18.14
CA ALA A 96 -6.22 -14.11 -18.81
C ALA A 96 -6.33 -14.92 -20.11
N ALA A 97 -5.28 -14.94 -20.94
CA ALA A 97 -5.26 -15.74 -22.16
C ALA A 97 -5.33 -17.25 -21.89
N ILE A 98 -4.70 -17.73 -20.81
CA ILE A 98 -4.75 -19.13 -20.39
C ILE A 98 -6.15 -19.50 -19.88
N ALA A 99 -6.81 -18.62 -19.11
CA ALA A 99 -8.14 -18.88 -18.54
C ALA A 99 -9.28 -18.90 -19.57
N LEU A 100 -9.05 -18.38 -20.78
CA LEU A 100 -10.00 -18.41 -21.89
C LEU A 100 -9.94 -19.72 -22.72
N ARG A 101 -9.07 -20.65 -22.34
CA ARG A 101 -9.01 -22.02 -22.89
C ARG A 101 -9.77 -22.99 -22.01
#